data_AF-F3LF80-F1
#
_entry.id   AF-F3LF80-F1
#
_cell.length_a   1.000
_cell.length_b   1.000
_cell.length_c   1.000
_cell.angle_alpha   90.00
_cell.angle_beta   90.00
_cell.angle_gamma   90.00
#
_symmetry.space_group_name_H-M   'P 1'
#
loop_
_entity.id
_entity.type
_entity.pdbx_description
1 polymer ?
#
loop_
_entity_poly.entity_id
_entity_poly.type
_entity_poly.pdbx_seq_one_letter_code
_entity_poly.pdbx_strand_id
1 'polypeptide(L)' 'MVEVVELPDHPWFVACQFHPEFTSNPRDGHPLFVSFVNAALDHAGVKR' A
#
# COMPACT_ATOMS: atom_id res chain seq x y z
N MET A 1 -9.96 15.34 -11.64
CA MET A 1 -9.99 13.86 -11.67
C MET A 1 -9.51 13.42 -10.30
N VAL A 2 -10.09 12.38 -9.68
CA VAL A 2 -9.65 11.90 -8.37
C VAL A 2 -8.66 10.76 -8.61
N GLU A 3 -7.44 10.91 -8.08
CA GLU A 3 -6.34 9.99 -8.35
C GLU A 3 -6.14 8.94 -7.25
N VAL A 4 -6.51 9.28 -6.00
CA VAL A 4 -6.35 8.45 -4.81
C VAL A 4 -7.56 8.61 -3.89
N VAL A 5 -7.99 7.53 -3.27
CA VAL A 5 -9.03 7.49 -2.23
C VAL A 5 -8.52 6.74 -1.01
N GLU A 6 -8.83 7.25 0.18
CA GLU A 6 -8.53 6.62 1.46
C GLU A 6 -9.82 6.51 2.30
N LEU A 7 -9.89 5.51 3.18
CA LEU A 7 -10.98 5.32 4.14
C LEU A 7 -10.43 5.48 5.57
N PRO A 8 -10.71 6.61 6.26
CA PRO A 8 -10.07 6.93 7.55
C PRO A 8 -10.30 5.91 8.67
N ASP A 9 -11.46 5.23 8.66
CA ASP A 9 -11.83 4.27 9.71
C ASP A 9 -11.31 2.85 9.45
N HIS A 10 -10.48 2.65 8.42
CA HIS A 10 -9.84 1.37 8.11
C HIS A 10 -8.33 1.45 8.39
N PRO A 11 -7.72 0.44 9.03
CA PRO A 11 -6.31 0.50 9.48
C PRO A 11 -5.31 0.75 8.35
N TRP A 12 -5.61 0.28 7.15
CA TRP A 12 -4.90 0.66 5.93
C TRP A 12 -5.83 0.47 4.73
N PHE A 13 -6.28 1.56 4.10
CA PHE A 13 -7.11 1.51 2.88
C PHE A 13 -6.71 2.62 1.94
N VAL A 14 -6.15 2.25 0.80
CA VAL A 14 -5.74 3.18 -0.27
C VAL A 14 -6.12 2.56 -1.61
N ALA A 15 -6.79 3.32 -2.46
CA ALA A 15 -7.07 2.96 -3.86
C ALA A 15 -6.56 4.07 -4.79
N CYS A 16 -5.95 3.71 -5.92
CA CYS A 16 -5.46 4.67 -6.91
C CYS A 16 -5.95 4.33 -8.32
N GLN A 17 -6.07 5.35 -9.17
CA GLN A 17 -6.46 5.14 -10.58
C GLN A 17 -5.26 4.73 -11.44
N PHE A 18 -4.09 5.31 -11.17
CA PHE A 18 -2.84 5.00 -11.87
C PHE A 18 -2.30 3.61 -11.51
N HIS A 19 -1.27 3.20 -12.26
CA HIS A 19 -0.63 1.88 -12.17
C HIS A 19 0.72 1.92 -11.42
N PRO A 20 0.74 1.87 -10.06
CA PRO A 20 1.97 1.90 -9.28
C PRO A 20 2.86 0.65 -9.49
N GLU A 21 2.32 -0.41 -10.08
CA GLU A 21 3.06 -1.62 -10.44
C GLU A 21 4.13 -1.36 -11.51
N PHE A 22 3.91 -0.40 -12.41
CA PHE A 22 4.87 -0.10 -13.48
C PHE A 22 6.08 0.70 -12.99
N THR A 23 5.99 1.31 -11.80
CA THR A 23 7.08 2.06 -11.17
C THR A 23 7.72 1.32 -9.99
N SER A 24 7.23 0.12 -9.66
CA SER A 24 7.84 -0.78 -8.67
C SER A 24 9.03 -1.52 -9.26
N ASN A 25 10.09 -1.73 -8.47
CA ASN A 25 11.25 -2.52 -8.89
C ASN A 25 11.83 -3.37 -7.74
N PRO A 26 12.63 -4.42 -8.01
CA PRO A 26 13.12 -5.32 -6.96
C PRO A 26 14.15 -4.72 -5.99
N ARG A 27 14.80 -3.60 -6.34
CA ARG A 27 15.82 -2.96 -5.48
C ARG A 27 15.20 -2.05 -4.44
N ASP A 28 14.23 -1.23 -4.88
CA ASP A 28 13.66 -0.16 -4.06
C ASP A 28 12.20 -0.43 -3.66
N GLY A 29 11.49 -1.28 -4.42
CA GLY A 29 10.04 -1.46 -4.31
C GLY A 29 9.26 -0.20 -4.70
N HIS A 30 7.95 -0.22 -4.46
CA HIS A 30 7.10 0.98 -4.52
C HIS A 30 6.53 1.27 -3.13
N PRO A 31 6.50 2.53 -2.66
CA PRO A 31 6.01 2.86 -1.31
C PRO A 31 4.60 2.33 -1.02
N LEU A 32 3.68 2.39 -1.99
CA LEU A 32 2.33 1.84 -1.82
C LEU A 32 2.35 0.33 -1.52
N PHE A 33 3.12 -0.47 -2.27
CA PHE A 33 3.20 -1.91 -2.01
C PHE A 33 3.94 -2.23 -0.71
N VAL A 34 5.02 -1.52 -0.41
CA VAL A 34 5.78 -1.73 0.84
C VAL A 34 4.89 -1.43 2.04
N SER A 35 4.15 -0.33 2.03
CA SER A 35 3.22 0.02 3.11
C SER A 35 2.04 -0.96 3.21
N PHE A 36 1.49 -1.41 2.09
CA PHE A 36 0.43 -2.43 2.05
C PHE A 36 0.87 -3.74 2.71
N VAL A 37 2.06 -4.24 2.35
CA VAL A 37 2.60 -5.48 2.91
C VAL A 37 2.90 -5.32 4.41
N ASN A 38 3.45 -4.18 4.83
CA ASN A 38 3.66 -3.91 6.27
C ASN A 38 2.32 -3.93 7.03
N ALA A 39 1.29 -3.25 6.52
CA ALA A 39 -0.03 -3.26 7.14
C ALA A 39 -0.66 -4.67 7.18
N ALA A 40 -0.43 -5.48 6.15
CA ALA A 40 -0.87 -6.87 6.13
C ALA A 40 -0.15 -7.74 7.18
N LEU A 41 1.16 -7.53 7.39
CA LEU A 41 1.93 -8.20 8.45
C LEU A 41 1.44 -7.80 9.84
N ASP A 42 1.19 -6.50 10.05
CA ASP A 42 0.65 -5.96 11.31
C ASP A 42 -0.74 -6.56 11.59
N HIS A 43 -1.60 -6.64 10.58
CA HIS A 43 -2.93 -7.27 10.69
C HIS A 43 -2.83 -8.78 10.96
N ALA A 44 -1.83 -9.47 10.38
CA ALA A 44 -1.58 -10.88 10.64
C ALA A 44 -0.95 -11.15 12.02
N GLY A 45 -0.59 -10.10 12.78
CA GLY A 45 0.08 -10.22 14.09
C GLY A 45 1.53 -10.70 13.99
N VAL A 46 2.14 -10.60 12.81
CA VAL A 46 3.55 -10.98 12.61
C VAL A 46 4.42 -9.85 13.12
N LYS A 47 4.98 -10.02 14.34
CA LYS A 47 6.00 -9.11 14.85
C LYS A 47 7.31 -9.32 14.10
N ARG A 48 7.91 -8.22 13.62
CA ARG A 48 9.30 -8.22 13.17
C ARG A 48 10.26 -8.54 14.32
#